data_AF-A0A430L3W4-F1
#
_entry.id   AF-A0A430L3W4-F1
#
_cell.length_a   1.000
_cell.length_b   1.000
_cell.length_c   1.000
_cell.angle_alpha   90.00
_cell.angle_beta   90.00
_cell.angle_gamma   90.00
#
_symmetry.space_group_name_H-M   'P 1'
#
loop_
_entity.id
_entity.type
_entity.pdbx_description
1 polymer ?
#
loop_
_entity_poly.entity_id
_entity_poly.type
_entity_poly.pdbx_seq_one_letter_code
_entity_poly.pdbx_strand_id
1 'polypeptide(L)'
;MSEWPERDIDKIAKGWSIAMRCSKERLKRVHGLETEQQLDDAVKKGQVVLETVCLFMHACVKRGQYKLPLEFWRILHAEYGIVVYPSAFSEDIEIQGLGMDVTFTEAYHGHIVMFDRCSGGTNPPPCPFAMLTEPPPAYQKETPKVEAPKLEAPKVA
;
A
#
# COMPACT_ATOMS: atom_id res chain seq x y z
N MET A 1 -0.53 -23.03 6.75
CA MET A 1 -0.54 -21.56 6.73
C MET A 1 0.88 -21.13 6.97
N SER A 2 1.56 -20.61 5.95
CA SER A 2 2.98 -20.27 6.07
C SER A 2 3.14 -19.10 7.03
N GLU A 3 3.79 -19.35 8.16
CA GLU A 3 4.28 -18.32 9.07
C GLU A 3 5.27 -17.45 8.28
N TRP A 4 4.79 -16.33 7.75
CA TRP A 4 5.69 -15.30 7.26
C TRP A 4 6.50 -14.81 8.48
N PRO A 5 7.83 -14.75 8.41
CA PRO A 5 8.59 -14.26 9.55
C PRO A 5 8.21 -12.80 9.75
N GLU A 6 7.48 -12.52 10.83
CA GLU A 6 7.20 -11.16 11.37
C GLU A 6 8.46 -10.27 11.35
N ARG A 7 9.65 -10.89 11.42
CA ARG A 7 10.97 -10.24 11.33
C ARG A 7 11.29 -9.53 10.01
N ASP A 8 10.58 -9.76 8.92
CA ASP A 8 10.86 -9.05 7.65
C ASP A 8 9.95 -7.83 7.42
N ILE A 9 8.68 -7.85 7.87
CA ILE A 9 7.76 -6.74 7.57
C ILE A 9 8.22 -5.43 8.20
N ASP A 10 8.67 -5.44 9.46
CA ASP A 10 9.20 -4.24 10.12
C ASP A 10 10.46 -3.70 9.43
N LYS A 11 11.31 -4.59 8.94
CA LYS A 11 12.53 -4.22 8.22
C LYS A 11 12.18 -3.62 6.85
N ILE A 12 11.23 -4.21 6.15
CA ILE A 12 10.72 -3.72 4.87
C ILE A 12 10.04 -2.36 5.08
N ALA A 13 9.23 -2.19 6.13
CA ALA A 13 8.57 -0.93 6.46
C ALA A 13 9.56 0.20 6.79
N LYS A 14 10.68 -0.13 7.46
CA LYS A 14 11.80 0.82 7.66
C LYS A 14 12.44 1.20 6.32
N GLY A 15 12.71 0.22 5.46
CA GLY A 15 13.21 0.46 4.10
C GLY A 15 12.27 1.35 3.30
N TRP A 16 10.97 1.11 3.38
CA TRP A 16 9.93 1.92 2.76
C TRP A 16 9.96 3.36 3.25
N SER A 17 10.09 3.57 4.56
CA SER A 17 10.14 4.90 5.16
C SER A 17 11.33 5.73 4.64
N ILE A 18 12.48 5.07 4.44
CA ILE A 18 13.66 5.69 3.81
C ILE A 18 13.36 6.02 2.34
N ALA A 19 12.84 5.06 1.58
CA ALA A 19 12.48 5.26 0.17
C ALA A 19 11.46 6.40 0.00
N MET A 20 10.49 6.50 0.89
CA MET A 20 9.49 7.55 0.88
C MET A 20 10.09 8.93 1.14
N ARG A 21 11.02 9.04 2.08
CA ARG A 21 11.77 10.30 2.30
C ARG A 21 12.54 10.71 1.04
N CYS A 22 13.27 9.78 0.43
CA CYS A 22 14.00 10.03 -0.81
C CYS A 22 13.07 10.42 -1.97
N SER A 23 11.88 9.81 -2.04
CA SER A 23 10.85 10.13 -3.04
C SER A 23 10.30 11.54 -2.86
N LYS A 24 10.01 11.96 -1.61
CA LYS A 24 9.61 13.33 -1.30
C LYS A 24 10.68 14.34 -1.73
N GLU A 25 11.93 14.12 -1.34
CA GLU A 25 13.04 15.01 -1.70
C GLU A 25 13.24 15.11 -3.21
N ARG A 26 13.05 14.00 -3.94
CA ARG A 26 13.12 14.00 -5.40
C ARG A 26 11.98 14.77 -6.03
N LEU A 27 10.74 14.52 -5.62
CA LEU A 27 9.57 15.24 -6.14
C LEU A 27 9.66 16.74 -5.85
N LYS A 28 10.13 17.14 -4.65
CA LYS A 28 10.41 18.55 -4.33
C LYS A 28 11.35 19.18 -5.34
N ARG A 29 12.45 18.48 -5.66
CA ARG A 29 13.50 18.96 -6.57
C ARG A 29 13.05 19.01 -8.03
N VAL A 30 12.46 17.93 -8.53
CA VAL A 30 12.14 17.77 -9.96
C VAL A 30 10.88 18.55 -10.35
N HIS A 31 9.85 18.56 -9.51
CA HIS A 31 8.59 19.25 -9.79
C HIS A 31 8.46 20.63 -9.12
N GLY A 32 9.50 21.12 -8.44
CA GLY A 32 9.45 22.41 -7.76
C GLY A 32 8.37 22.50 -6.68
N LEU A 33 8.19 21.45 -5.87
CA LEU A 33 7.23 21.48 -4.75
C LEU A 33 7.85 22.26 -3.58
N GLU A 34 7.80 23.59 -3.67
CA GLU A 34 8.47 24.52 -2.75
C GLU A 34 7.75 24.70 -1.42
N THR A 35 6.43 24.52 -1.38
CA THR A 35 5.62 24.70 -0.17
C THR A 35 5.28 23.36 0.47
N GLU A 36 5.13 23.36 1.80
CA GLU A 36 4.66 22.19 2.54
C GLU A 36 3.24 21.77 2.13
N GLN A 37 2.40 22.72 1.70
CA GLN A 37 1.07 22.41 1.17
C GLN A 37 1.12 21.62 -0.15
N GLN A 38 1.99 22.00 -1.08
CA GLN A 38 2.16 21.25 -2.34
C GLN A 38 2.67 19.83 -2.09
N LEU A 39 3.55 19.65 -1.11
CA LEU A 39 4.02 18.34 -0.72
C LEU A 39 2.90 17.50 -0.07
N ASP A 40 2.13 18.09 0.83
CA ASP A 40 0.99 17.43 1.46
C ASP A 40 -0.07 17.01 0.42
N ASP A 41 -0.36 17.88 -0.55
CA ASP A 41 -1.24 17.57 -1.66
C ASP A 41 -0.69 16.42 -2.53
N ALA A 42 0.61 16.39 -2.79
CA ALA A 42 1.24 15.29 -3.53
C ALA A 42 1.18 13.96 -2.76
N VAL A 43 1.31 13.99 -1.43
CA VAL A 43 1.10 12.82 -0.57
C VAL A 43 -0.37 12.38 -0.64
N LYS A 44 -1.29 13.33 -0.46
CA LYS A 44 -2.74 13.08 -0.48
C LYS A 44 -3.23 12.59 -1.83
N LYS A 45 -2.61 12.98 -2.94
CA LYS A 45 -2.90 12.46 -4.29
C LYS A 45 -2.24 11.11 -4.57
N GLY A 46 -1.39 10.60 -3.68
CA GLY A 46 -0.70 9.33 -3.85
C GLY A 46 0.54 9.40 -4.74
N GLN A 47 0.92 10.58 -5.23
CA GLN A 47 2.10 10.77 -6.09
C GLN A 47 3.39 10.37 -5.39
N VAL A 48 3.52 10.72 -4.10
CA VAL A 48 4.67 10.28 -3.30
C VAL A 48 4.68 8.76 -3.13
N VAL A 49 3.52 8.13 -2.96
CA VAL A 49 3.42 6.67 -2.83
C VAL A 49 3.81 6.01 -4.14
N LEU A 50 3.29 6.49 -5.28
CA LEU A 50 3.65 6.00 -6.61
C LEU A 50 5.16 6.07 -6.86
N GLU A 51 5.76 7.24 -6.62
CA GLU A 51 7.21 7.42 -6.73
C GLU A 51 7.98 6.45 -5.83
N THR A 52 7.48 6.25 -4.60
CA THR A 52 8.08 5.31 -3.64
C THR A 52 7.98 3.88 -4.14
N VAL A 53 6.84 3.45 -4.71
CA VAL A 53 6.68 2.09 -5.27
C VAL A 53 7.69 1.87 -6.39
N CYS A 54 7.86 2.83 -7.31
CA CYS A 54 8.81 2.72 -8.41
C CYS A 54 10.26 2.64 -7.92
N LEU A 55 10.66 3.51 -6.99
CA LEU A 55 11.98 3.44 -6.34
C LEU A 55 12.18 2.11 -5.61
N PHE A 56 11.19 1.64 -4.86
CA PHE A 56 11.29 0.42 -4.07
C PHE A 56 11.35 -0.83 -4.95
N MET A 57 10.60 -0.83 -6.06
CA MET A 57 10.68 -1.84 -7.10
C MET A 57 12.12 -1.92 -7.64
N HIS A 58 12.68 -0.78 -8.04
CA HIS A 58 13.99 -0.71 -8.66
C HIS A 58 15.13 -1.11 -7.70
N ALA A 59 15.14 -0.50 -6.51
CA ALA A 59 16.26 -0.61 -5.59
C ALA A 59 16.20 -1.90 -4.75
N CYS A 60 15.00 -2.39 -4.43
CA CYS A 60 14.84 -3.45 -3.44
C CYS A 60 14.23 -4.73 -4.01
N VAL A 61 13.13 -4.64 -4.78
CA VAL A 61 12.41 -5.84 -5.23
C VAL A 61 13.12 -6.50 -6.40
N LYS A 62 13.42 -5.75 -7.47
CA LYS A 62 14.06 -6.28 -8.68
C LYS A 62 15.47 -6.83 -8.39
N ARG A 63 16.17 -6.26 -7.41
CA ARG A 63 17.48 -6.73 -6.94
C ARG A 63 17.42 -7.91 -5.97
N GLY A 64 16.23 -8.43 -5.67
CA GLY A 64 16.02 -9.55 -4.75
C GLY A 64 16.30 -9.23 -3.27
N GLN A 65 16.44 -7.95 -2.90
CA GLN A 65 16.66 -7.55 -1.51
C GLN A 65 15.44 -7.84 -0.64
N TYR A 66 14.24 -7.59 -1.17
CA TYR A 66 12.98 -7.87 -0.49
C TYR A 66 12.01 -8.64 -1.37
N LYS A 67 11.29 -9.59 -0.75
CA LYS A 67 10.11 -10.23 -1.34
C LYS A 67 8.88 -9.73 -0.60
N LEU A 68 8.01 -9.01 -1.30
CA LEU A 68 6.82 -8.41 -0.68
C LEU A 68 5.67 -9.41 -0.62
N PRO A 69 4.85 -9.40 0.45
CA PRO A 69 3.69 -10.27 0.57
C PRO A 69 2.65 -9.94 -0.51
N LEU A 70 1.78 -10.90 -0.84
CA LEU A 70 0.76 -10.72 -1.86
C LEU A 70 -0.20 -9.57 -1.49
N GLU A 71 -0.51 -9.46 -0.21
CA GLU A 71 -1.38 -8.47 0.39
C GLU A 71 -0.88 -7.04 0.12
N PHE A 72 0.44 -6.82 0.08
CA PHE A 72 1.01 -5.51 -0.25
C PHE A 72 0.56 -5.04 -1.64
N TRP A 73 0.63 -5.91 -2.64
CA TRP A 73 0.21 -5.58 -4.01
C TRP A 73 -1.29 -5.36 -4.12
N ARG A 74 -2.09 -6.11 -3.35
CA ARG A 74 -3.55 -5.91 -3.27
C ARG A 74 -3.90 -4.56 -2.66
N ILE A 75 -3.20 -4.15 -1.60
CA ILE A 75 -3.36 -2.84 -0.97
C ILE A 75 -3.00 -1.72 -1.95
N LEU A 76 -1.89 -1.84 -2.68
CA LEU A 76 -1.52 -0.85 -3.71
C LEU A 76 -2.65 -0.62 -4.72
N HIS A 77 -3.25 -1.69 -5.21
CA HIS A 77 -4.35 -1.61 -6.15
C HIS A 77 -5.63 -1.04 -5.51
N ALA A 78 -6.07 -1.60 -4.38
CA ALA A 78 -7.35 -1.26 -3.76
C ALA A 78 -7.39 0.16 -3.18
N GLU A 79 -6.31 0.59 -2.52
CA GLU A 79 -6.30 1.83 -1.74
C GLU A 79 -5.71 3.00 -2.51
N TYR A 80 -4.72 2.74 -3.37
CA TYR A 80 -4.00 3.78 -4.09
C TYR A 80 -4.29 3.78 -5.59
N GLY A 81 -4.99 2.78 -6.14
CA GLY A 81 -5.20 2.64 -7.58
C GLY A 81 -3.92 2.29 -8.34
N ILE A 82 -2.87 1.81 -7.65
CA ILE A 82 -1.57 1.53 -8.24
C ILE A 82 -1.53 0.09 -8.76
N VAL A 83 -1.25 -0.06 -10.06
CA VAL A 83 -1.06 -1.33 -10.75
C VAL A 83 0.40 -1.48 -11.11
N VAL A 84 0.98 -2.64 -10.76
CA VAL A 84 2.34 -3.03 -11.09
C VAL A 84 2.28 -4.15 -12.12
N TYR A 85 2.70 -3.86 -13.35
CA TYR A 85 2.70 -4.86 -14.43
C TYR A 85 3.89 -5.82 -14.28
N PRO A 86 3.79 -7.05 -14.82
CA PRO A 86 4.89 -8.02 -14.81
C PRO A 86 6.20 -7.46 -15.40
N SER A 87 6.09 -6.58 -16.40
CA SER A 87 7.24 -5.92 -17.03
C SER A 87 8.11 -5.14 -16.03
N ALA A 88 7.53 -4.60 -14.95
CA ALA A 88 8.28 -3.92 -13.89
C ALA A 88 9.30 -4.83 -13.17
N PHE A 89 9.06 -6.15 -13.19
CA PHE A 89 9.93 -7.15 -12.56
C PHE A 89 10.99 -7.69 -13.53
N SER A 90 10.64 -7.84 -14.81
CA SER A 90 11.42 -8.57 -15.79
C SER A 90 12.24 -7.69 -16.73
N GLU A 91 11.74 -6.51 -17.09
CA GLU A 91 12.36 -5.66 -18.11
C GLU A 91 13.38 -4.70 -17.50
N ASP A 92 14.44 -4.41 -18.27
CA ASP A 92 15.44 -3.43 -17.88
C ASP A 92 14.95 -2.02 -18.16
N ILE A 93 14.75 -1.27 -17.06
CA ILE A 93 14.23 0.08 -17.10
C ILE A 93 15.39 1.04 -17.07
N GLU A 94 15.44 1.89 -18.10
CA GLU A 94 16.45 2.92 -18.26
C GLU A 94 16.23 4.06 -17.26
N ILE A 95 17.29 4.43 -16.55
CA ILE A 95 17.26 5.45 -15.48
C ILE A 95 18.16 6.65 -15.79
N GLN A 96 18.39 6.94 -17.07
CA GLN A 96 19.14 8.15 -17.46
C GLN A 96 18.41 9.40 -16.95
N GLY A 97 19.15 10.38 -16.42
CA GLY A 97 18.58 11.62 -15.85
C GLY A 97 17.96 11.48 -14.44
N LEU A 98 17.94 10.27 -13.88
CA LEU A 98 17.28 10.02 -12.60
C LEU A 98 17.85 10.88 -11.45
N GLY A 99 17.03 11.78 -10.92
CA GLY A 99 17.37 12.68 -9.80
C GLY A 99 17.97 14.03 -10.18
N MET A 100 18.22 14.27 -11.47
CA MET A 100 18.54 15.60 -11.99
C MET A 100 17.28 16.24 -12.57
N ASP A 101 16.60 15.52 -13.46
CA ASP A 101 15.45 15.98 -14.23
C ASP A 101 14.33 14.94 -14.33
N VAL A 102 14.58 13.69 -13.93
CA VAL A 102 13.62 12.59 -14.05
C VAL A 102 13.31 11.92 -12.70
N THR A 103 12.05 11.56 -12.50
CA THR A 103 11.52 10.77 -11.36
C THR A 103 11.51 9.27 -11.65
N PHE A 104 11.40 8.43 -10.61
CA PHE A 104 11.20 6.99 -10.82
C PHE A 104 9.84 6.70 -11.46
N THR A 105 8.83 7.52 -11.19
CA THR A 105 7.50 7.44 -11.80
C THR A 105 7.58 7.59 -13.32
N GLU A 106 8.36 8.57 -13.80
CA GLU A 106 8.58 8.77 -15.23
C GLU A 106 9.42 7.63 -15.84
N ALA A 107 10.48 7.19 -15.16
CA ALA A 107 11.28 6.06 -15.63
C ALA A 107 10.47 4.75 -15.72
N TYR A 108 9.55 4.52 -14.78
CA TYR A 108 8.68 3.34 -14.75
C TYR A 108 7.37 3.50 -15.53
N HIS A 109 7.24 4.55 -16.35
CA HIS A 109 6.03 4.78 -17.13
C HIS A 109 5.68 3.55 -17.99
N GLY A 110 4.42 3.11 -17.94
CA GLY A 110 3.95 1.90 -18.62
C GLY A 110 4.23 0.59 -17.88
N HIS A 111 5.09 0.59 -16.86
CA HIS A 111 5.38 -0.58 -16.02
C HIS A 111 4.66 -0.52 -14.67
N ILE A 112 4.56 0.68 -14.10
CA ILE A 112 3.81 0.94 -12.87
C ILE A 112 2.95 2.18 -13.13
N VAL A 113 1.64 2.02 -12.94
CA VAL A 113 0.67 3.08 -13.25
C VAL A 113 -0.26 3.29 -12.06
N MET A 114 -0.72 4.52 -11.89
CA MET A 114 -1.75 4.86 -10.90
C MET A 114 -2.99 5.33 -11.64
N PHE A 115 -4.10 4.64 -11.43
CA PHE A 115 -5.43 5.07 -11.86
C PHE A 115 -6.10 5.88 -10.77
N ASP A 116 -7.20 6.57 -11.09
CA ASP A 116 -8.03 7.19 -10.07
C ASP A 116 -8.45 6.17 -9.02
N ARG A 117 -8.48 6.62 -7.77
CA ARG A 117 -8.75 5.76 -6.62
C ARG A 117 -10.12 5.11 -6.75
N CYS A 118 -10.15 3.79 -6.63
CA CYS A 118 -11.39 3.01 -6.71
C CYS A 118 -12.37 3.35 -5.56
N SER A 119 -11.87 3.92 -4.46
CA SER A 119 -12.63 4.19 -3.25
C SER A 119 -12.80 5.71 -3.06
N GLY A 120 -14.04 6.20 -3.06
CA GLY A 120 -14.38 7.60 -2.70
C GLY A 120 -14.15 7.95 -1.22
N GLY A 121 -13.28 7.21 -0.53
CA GLY A 121 -12.96 7.34 0.88
C GLY A 121 -11.70 8.17 1.14
N THR A 122 -11.51 8.47 2.43
CA THR A 122 -10.42 9.25 3.03
C THR A 122 -9.03 8.86 2.50
N ASN A 123 -8.09 9.82 2.50
CA ASN A 123 -6.71 9.58 2.05
C ASN A 123 -6.08 8.39 2.79
N PRO A 124 -5.68 7.31 2.09
CA PRO A 124 -5.05 6.15 2.72
C PRO A 124 -3.73 6.55 3.40
N PRO A 125 -3.27 5.80 4.42
CA PRO A 125 -2.01 6.10 5.08
C PRO A 125 -0.87 6.09 4.05
N PRO A 126 0.19 6.90 4.18
CA PRO A 126 1.23 6.95 3.14
C PRO A 126 2.14 5.71 3.07
N CYS A 127 2.05 4.81 4.06
CA CYS A 127 2.79 3.56 4.13
C CYS A 127 1.83 2.38 4.00
N PRO A 128 1.86 1.61 2.88
CA PRO A 128 1.00 0.45 2.69
C PRO A 128 1.18 -0.64 3.76
N PHE A 129 2.37 -0.74 4.35
CA PHE A 129 2.65 -1.71 5.42
C PHE A 129 1.87 -1.44 6.71
N ALA A 130 1.42 -0.21 6.94
CA ALA A 130 0.57 0.10 8.10
C ALA A 130 -0.79 -0.63 8.05
N MET A 131 -1.27 -0.93 6.84
CA MET A 131 -2.51 -1.68 6.62
C MET A 131 -2.32 -3.20 6.69
N LEU A 132 -1.08 -3.69 6.57
CA LEU A 132 -0.76 -5.11 6.75
C LEU A 132 -0.75 -5.53 8.22
N THR A 133 -0.56 -4.58 9.13
CA THR A 133 -0.51 -4.82 10.58
C THR A 133 -1.89 -4.74 11.25
N GLU A 134 -2.95 -4.38 10.52
CA GLU A 134 -4.29 -4.34 11.11
C GLU A 134 -4.84 -5.76 11.32
N PRO A 135 -5.23 -6.14 12.55
CA PRO A 135 -5.86 -7.43 12.77
C PRO A 135 -7.21 -7.49 12.07
N PRO A 136 -7.64 -8.67 11.55
CA PRO A 136 -8.97 -8.81 10.96
C PRO A 136 -10.05 -8.41 12.00
N PRO A 137 -11.16 -7.81 11.56
CA PRO A 137 -12.23 -7.41 12.46
C PRO A 137 -12.70 -8.61 13.30
N ALA A 138 -12.74 -8.44 14.61
CA ALA A 138 -13.25 -9.46 15.52
C ALA A 138 -14.77 -9.55 15.35
N TYR A 139 -15.24 -10.53 14.58
CA TYR A 139 -16.67 -10.81 14.48
C TYR A 139 -17.18 -11.23 15.86
N GLN A 140 -18.19 -10.51 16.38
CA GLN A 140 -18.90 -10.94 17.57
C GLN A 140 -19.58 -12.28 17.25
N LYS A 141 -19.25 -13.31 18.02
CA LYS A 141 -20.00 -14.58 17.95
C LYS A 141 -21.42 -14.26 18.41
N GLU A 142 -22.39 -14.39 17.51
CA GLU A 142 -23.80 -14.33 17.91
C GLU A 142 -24.01 -15.34 19.04
N THR A 143 -24.45 -14.86 20.21
CA THR A 143 -24.85 -15.74 21.29
C THR A 143 -26.07 -16.53 20.82
N PRO A 144 -26.08 -17.87 20.97
CA PRO A 144 -27.25 -18.66 20.61
C PRO A 144 -28.45 -18.13 21.38
N LYS A 145 -29.53 -17.77 20.67
CA LYS A 145 -30.79 -17.42 21.32
C LYS A 145 -31.24 -18.64 22.13
N VAL A 146 -31.22 -18.52 23.45
CA VAL A 146 -31.81 -19.52 24.34
C VAL A 146 -33.32 -19.52 24.05
N GLU A 147 -33.81 -20.60 23.46
CA GLU A 147 -35.24 -20.81 23.25
C GLU A 147 -35.95 -20.87 24.61
N ALA A 148 -36.94 -20.01 24.81
CA ALA A 148 -37.71 -19.98 26.05
C ALA A 148 -38.48 -21.31 26.23
N PRO A 149 -38.56 -21.86 27.46
CA PRO A 149 -39.28 -23.10 27.69
C PRO A 149 -40.76 -22.93 27.38
N LYS A 150 -41.32 -23.86 26.59
CA LYS A 150 -42.74 -23.91 26.27
C LYS A 150 -43.53 -24.11 27.57
N LEU A 151 -44.38 -23.13 27.92
CA LEU A 151 -45.40 -23.31 28.95
C LEU A 151 -46.40 -24.36 28.44
N GLU A 152 -46.49 -25.50 29.14
CA GLU A 152 -47.60 -26.43 28.95
C GLU A 152 -48.90 -25.77 29.42
N ALA A 153 -49.91 -25.77 28.56
CA ALA A 153 -51.24 -25.26 28.88
C ALA A 153 -51.92 -26.15 29.93
N PRO A 154 -52.70 -25.58 30.87
CA PRO A 154 -53.35 -26.34 31.92
C PRO A 154 -54.43 -27.26 31.32
N LYS A 155 -54.43 -28.53 31.75
CA LYS A 155 -55.51 -29.48 31.46
C LYS A 155 -56.77 -29.01 32.18
N VAL A 156 -57.80 -28.69 31.41
CA VAL A 156 -59.16 -28.47 31.93
C VAL A 156 -59.75 -29.86 32.23
N ALA A 157 -60.22 -30.04 33.47
CA ALA A 157 -60.94 -31.21 33.94
C ALA A 157 -62.42 -31.14 33.57
#